data_AF-A0A9E2LA73-F1
#
_entry.id   AF-A0A9E2LA73-F1
#
_cell.length_a   1.000
_cell.length_b   1.000
_cell.length_c   1.000
_cell.angle_alpha   90.00
_cell.angle_beta   90.00
_cell.angle_gamma   90.00
#
_symmetry.space_group_name_H-M   'P 1'
#
loop_
_entity.id
_entity.type
_entity.pdbx_description
1 polymer ?
#
loop_
_entity_poly.entity_id
_entity_poly.type
_entity_poly.pdbx_seq_one_letter_code
_entity_poly.pdbx_strand_id
1 'polypeptide(L)' 'MRGVSLEEIKYVISTGEIIENYPDDKPYPSCLIMGYVRKSEPLYVLCSIGELLHIITVHWLDPAKWLDPKTRREKRP' A
#
# COMPACT_ATOMS: atom_id res chain seq x y z
N MET A 1 -4.93 -11.81 0.52
CA MET A 1 -3.76 -12.09 -0.34
C MET A 1 -4.09 -13.15 -1.38
N ARG A 2 -4.87 -12.85 -2.43
CA ARG A 2 -5.04 -13.80 -3.55
C ARG A 2 -4.37 -13.20 -4.78
N GLY A 3 -3.34 -13.88 -5.29
CA GLY A 3 -2.66 -13.52 -6.55
C GLY A 3 -1.54 -12.48 -6.48
N VAL A 4 -0.96 -12.25 -5.30
CA VAL A 4 0.22 -11.38 -5.11
C VAL A 4 1.37 -12.23 -4.55
N SER A 5 2.53 -12.22 -5.22
CA SER A 5 3.71 -12.94 -4.77
C SER A 5 4.51 -12.16 -3.71
N LEU A 6 5.34 -12.85 -2.93
CA LEU A 6 6.22 -12.19 -1.98
C LEU A 6 7.26 -11.29 -2.69
N GLU A 7 7.68 -11.65 -3.91
CA GLU A 7 8.59 -10.85 -4.71
C GLU A 7 7.95 -9.54 -5.16
N GLU A 8 6.68 -9.57 -5.58
CA GLU A 8 5.91 -8.37 -5.91
C GLU A 8 5.79 -7.44 -4.68
N ILE A 9 5.51 -7.99 -3.50
CA ILE A 9 5.45 -7.22 -2.25
C ILE A 9 6.81 -6.58 -1.93
N LYS A 10 7.89 -7.36 -1.99
CA LYS A 10 9.26 -6.87 -1.73
C LYS A 10 9.67 -5.78 -2.72
N TYR A 11 9.30 -5.94 -4.00
CA TYR A 11 9.56 -4.95 -5.03
C TYR A 11 8.87 -3.63 -4.68
N VAL A 12 7.56 -3.65 -4.38
CA VAL A 12 6.82 -2.43 -3.98
C VAL A 12 7.44 -1.77 -2.76
N ILE A 13 7.81 -2.53 -1.73
CA ILE A 13 8.43 -1.96 -0.52
C ILE A 13 9.77 -1.29 -0.85
N SER A 14 10.53 -1.85 -1.79
CA SER A 14 11.89 -1.39 -2.11
C SER A 14 11.93 -0.24 -3.12
N THR A 15 10.96 -0.17 -4.05
CA THR A 15 10.98 0.78 -5.17
C THR A 15 9.71 1.61 -5.30
N GLY A 16 8.69 1.32 -4.50
CA GLY A 16 7.41 2.02 -4.53
C GLY A 16 7.48 3.40 -3.89
N GLU A 17 6.37 4.11 -3.99
CA GLU A 17 6.19 5.45 -3.45
C GLU A 17 5.27 5.40 -2.23
N ILE A 18 5.69 6.03 -1.14
CA ILE A 18 4.81 6.25 0.01
C ILE A 18 3.79 7.32 -0.40
N ILE A 19 2.52 6.92 -0.49
CA ILE A 19 1.42 7.82 -0.89
C ILE A 19 0.59 8.28 0.31
N GLU A 20 0.63 7.53 1.42
CA GLU A 20 -0.02 7.92 2.68
C GLU A 20 0.89 7.55 3.85
N ASN A 21 0.98 8.43 4.83
CA ASN A 21 1.79 8.25 6.03
C ASN A 21 0.90 8.44 7.27
N TYR A 22 0.96 7.46 8.18
CA TYR A 22 0.17 7.40 9.40
C TYR A 22 1.12 7.31 10.60
N PRO A 23 1.78 8.43 10.96
CA PRO A 23 2.77 8.45 12.04
C PRO A 23 2.16 8.16 13.42
N ASP A 24 0.86 8.42 13.57
CA ASP A 24 0.14 8.30 14.84
C ASP A 24 -0.46 6.90 15.09
N ASP A 25 -0.40 6.01 14.10
CA ASP A 25 -0.88 4.64 14.22
C ASP A 25 -0.19 3.90 15.38
N LYS A 26 -0.96 3.02 16.04
CA LYS A 26 -0.48 2.20 17.16
C LYS A 26 -0.57 0.72 16.79
N PRO A 27 0.40 -0.11 17.21
CA PRO A 27 1.54 0.19 18.09
C PRO A 27 2.74 0.89 17.42
N TYR A 28 2.80 0.89 16.09
CA TYR A 28 3.90 1.48 15.32
C TYR A 28 3.36 2.35 14.17
N PRO A 29 4.10 3.41 13.77
CA PRO A 29 3.80 4.18 12.56
C PRO A 29 3.59 3.27 11.36
N SER A 30 2.60 3.59 10.53
CA SER A 30 2.30 2.86 9.31
C SER A 30 2.36 3.76 8.09
N CYS A 31 2.58 3.17 6.92
CA CYS A 31 2.52 3.87 5.65
C CYS A 31 1.94 2.99 4.55
N LEU A 32 1.28 3.63 3.59
CA LEU A 32 0.79 2.99 2.38
C LEU A 32 1.78 3.24 1.26
N ILE A 33 2.37 2.16 0.76
CA ILE A 33 3.30 2.18 -0.36
C ILE A 33 2.55 1.72 -1.62
N MET A 34 2.67 2.48 -2.70
CA MET A 34 2.12 2.16 -4.01
C MET A 34 3.26 1.87 -4.99
N GLY A 35 3.17 0.78 -5.75
CA GLY A 35 4.15 0.47 -6.79
C GLY A 35 3.55 -0.32 -7.95
N TYR A 36 4.14 -0.15 -9.13
CA TYR A 36 3.76 -0.90 -10.33
C TYR A 36 4.61 -2.17 -10.45
N VAL A 37 4.02 -3.31 -10.12
CA VAL A 37 4.64 -4.64 -10.27
C VAL A 37 4.26 -5.32 -11.59
N ARG A 38 3.22 -4.80 -12.26
CA ARG A 38 2.71 -5.24 -13.56
C ARG A 38 2.48 -4.01 -14.42
N LYS A 39 2.40 -4.17 -15.75
CA LYS A 39 2.45 -3.09 -16.75
C LYS A 39 1.57 -1.85 -16.44
N SER A 40 0.42 -2.00 -15.78
CA SER A 40 -0.47 -0.86 -15.50
C SER A 40 -1.33 -0.98 -14.25
N GLU A 41 -1.08 -1.97 -13.39
CA GLU A 41 -1.90 -2.18 -12.19
C GLU A 41 -1.06 -1.88 -10.94
N PRO A 42 -1.38 -0.81 -10.18
CA PRO A 42 -0.66 -0.50 -8.97
C PRO A 42 -1.04 -1.46 -7.84
N LEU A 43 -0.02 -1.95 -7.15
CA LEU A 43 -0.14 -2.73 -5.94
C LEU A 43 0.10 -1.83 -4.74
N TYR A 44 -0.80 -1.93 -3.77
CA TYR A 44 -0.75 -1.18 -2.52
C TYR A 44 -0.35 -2.10 -1.39
N VAL A 45 0.65 -1.68 -0.61
CA VAL A 45 1.14 -2.39 0.56
C VAL A 45 1.02 -1.43 1.74
N LEU A 46 0.09 -1.72 2.65
CA LEU A 46 0.03 -1.05 3.95
C LEU A 46 0.92 -1.82 4.91
N CYS A 47 1.95 -1.15 5.43
CA CYS A 47 2.88 -1.75 6.37
C CYS A 47 3.22 -0.83 7.53
N SER A 48 3.61 -1.40 8.65
CA SER A 48 4.18 -0.66 9.79
C SER A 48 5.59 -1.12 10.10
N ILE A 49 6.39 -0.20 10.61
CA ILE A 49 7.81 -0.42 10.91
C ILE A 49 8.00 -0.34 12.44
N GLY A 50 8.15 -1.50 13.07
CA GLY A 50 8.55 -1.65 14.46
C GLY A 50 9.94 -2.29 14.55
N GLU A 51 10.11 -3.29 15.42
CA GLU A 51 11.30 -4.16 15.42
C GLU A 51 11.43 -4.98 14.12
N LEU A 52 10.28 -5.30 13.51
CA LEU A 52 10.17 -5.95 12.22
C LEU A 52 9.24 -5.13 11.31
N LEU A 53 9.32 -5.41 10.01
CA LEU A 53 8.34 -4.91 9.05
C LEU A 53 7.07 -5.76 9.13
N HIS A 54 5.94 -5.14 9.42
CA HIS A 54 4.64 -5.79 9.48
C HIS A 54 3.81 -5.43 8.26
N ILE A 55 3.38 -6.43 7.49
CA ILE A 55 2.45 -6.23 6.38
C ILE A 55 1.02 -6.32 6.93
N ILE A 56 0.30 -5.20 6.92
CA ILE A 56 -1.06 -5.09 7.46
C ILE A 56 -2.06 -5.53 6.39
N THR A 57 -2.00 -4.91 5.22
CA THR A 57 -2.83 -5.30 4.06
C THR A 57 -2.08 -5.14 2.75
N VAL A 58 -2.47 -5.97 1.77
CA VAL A 58 -1.98 -5.88 0.39
C VAL A 58 -3.18 -5.99 -0.54
N HIS A 59 -3.35 -5.02 -1.44
CA HIS A 59 -4.45 -5.01 -2.39
C HIS A 59 -4.07 -4.32 -3.70
N TRP A 60 -4.75 -4.71 -4.78
CA TRP A 60 -4.67 -4.01 -6.06
C TRP A 60 -5.49 -2.72 -6.04
N LEU A 61 -5.38 -1.90 -7.09
CA LEU A 61 -6.24 -0.73 -7.28
C LEU A 61 -7.70 -1.10 -7.15
N ASP A 62 -8.39 -0.38 -6.27
CA ASP A 62 -9.84 -0.45 -6.15
C ASP A 62 -10.42 0.87 -6.70
N PRO A 63 -11.00 0.87 -7.91
CA PRO A 63 -11.48 2.09 -8.54
C PRO A 63 -12.64 2.75 -7.76
N ALA A 64 -13.28 2.03 -6.84
CA ALA A 64 -14.28 2.61 -5.94
C ALA A 64 -13.65 3.39 -4.78
N LYS A 65 -12.38 3.14 -4.45
CA LYS A 65 -11.63 3.83 -3.39
C LYS A 65 -10.67 4.89 -3.91
N TRP A 66 -10.26 4.81 -5.17
CA TRP A 66 -9.21 5.63 -5.75
C TRP A 66 -9.73 6.40 -6.97
N LEU A 67 -9.45 7.71 -7.02
CA LEU A 67 -9.72 8.57 -8.18
C LEU A 67 -8.68 8.31 -9.28
N ASP A 68 -7.43 8.21 -8.85
CA ASP A 68 -6.24 7.85 -9.61
C ASP A 68 -5.34 6.99 -8.69
N PRO A 69 -4.21 6.45 -9.17
CA PRO A 69 -3.36 5.57 -8.37
C PRO A 69 -2.85 6.13 -7.03
N LYS A 70 -2.98 7.43 -6.76
CA LYS A 70 -2.45 8.08 -5.55
C LYS A 70 -3.51 8.85 -4.76
N THR A 71 -4.63 9.22 -5.35
CA THR A 71 -5.67 10.01 -4.67
C THR A 71 -6.87 9.16 -4.27
N ARG A 72 -7.15 9.08 -2.97
CA ARG A 72 -8.37 8.44 -2.45
C ARG A 72 -9.61 9.24 -2.84
N ARG A 73 -10.70 8.54 -3.16
CA ARG A 73 -12.04 9.12 -3.17
C ARG A 73 -12.42 9.40 -1.72
N GLU A 74 -12.87 10.61 -1.43
CA GLU A 74 -13.47 10.92 -0.13
C GLU A 74 -14.59 9.91 0.14
N LYS A 75 -14.61 9.35 1.36
CA LYS A 75 -15.81 8.65 1.81
C LYS A 75 -16.93 9.69 1.79
N ARG A 76 -17.90 9.55 0.88
CA ARG A 76 -19.13 10.31 0.97
C ARG A 76 -19.68 10.12 2.40
N PRO A 77 -20.02 11.21 3.10
CA PRO A 77 -20.50 11.15 4.48
C PRO A 77 -21.74 10.27 4.61
#